data_AF-A0A4Q3WK91-F1
#
_entry.id   AF-A0A4Q3WK91-F1
#
_cell.length_a   1.000
_cell.length_b   1.000
_cell.length_c   1.000
_cell.angle_alpha   90.00
_cell.angle_beta   90.00
_cell.angle_gamma   90.00
#
_symmetry.space_group_name_H-M   'P 1'
#
loop_
_entity.id
_entity.type
_entity.pdbx_description
1 polymer ?
#
loop_
_entity_poly.entity_id
_entity_poly.type
_entity_poly.pdbx_seq_one_letter_code
_entity_poly.pdbx_strand_id
1 'polypeptide(L)' 'QPMVLGPLNAAQHRILFGPKTNNLKSVCVMALADSSDTLHGLLALGSADATRFHAGQATTLADFLRRAAAQVLAHAS' A
#
# COMPACT_ATOMS: atom_id res chain seq x y z
N GLN A 1 -11.63 3.61 -2.78
CA GLN A 1 -10.41 4.08 -3.48
C GLN A 1 -9.65 2.90 -4.06
N PRO A 2 -8.96 3.07 -5.19
CA PRO A 2 -8.30 1.97 -5.88
C PRO A 2 -7.09 1.48 -5.07
N MET A 3 -7.03 0.16 -4.90
CA MET A 3 -5.90 -0.57 -4.33
C MET A 3 -5.15 -1.21 -5.49
N VAL A 4 -3.84 -0.95 -5.59
CA VAL A 4 -3.00 -1.56 -6.62
C VAL A 4 -2.37 -2.81 -6.04
N LEU A 5 -2.66 -3.95 -6.67
CA LEU A 5 -2.12 -5.26 -6.34
C LEU A 5 -1.32 -5.78 -7.54
N GLY A 6 -0.11 -6.29 -7.28
CA GLY A 6 0.75 -6.86 -8.31
C GLY A 6 2.15 -6.23 -8.35
N PRO A 7 2.99 -6.61 -9.31
CA PRO A 7 4.37 -6.14 -9.39
C PRO A 7 4.45 -4.65 -9.74
N LEU A 8 5.36 -3.94 -9.09
CA LEU A 8 5.71 -2.55 -9.43
C LEU A 8 6.91 -2.52 -10.38
N ASN A 9 7.03 -1.45 -11.16
CA ASN A 9 8.27 -1.20 -11.88
C ASN A 9 9.41 -0.80 -10.92
N ALA A 10 10.66 -0.86 -11.39
CA ALA A 10 11.83 -0.60 -10.56
C ALA A 10 11.86 0.82 -9.95
N ALA A 11 11.32 1.81 -10.66
CA ALA A 11 11.28 3.20 -10.17
C ALA A 11 10.27 3.36 -9.03
N GLN A 12 9.05 2.86 -9.20
CA GLN A 12 8.00 2.83 -8.16
C GLN A 12 8.47 2.07 -6.93
N HIS A 13 9.15 0.94 -7.14
CA HIS A 13 9.69 0.13 -6.07
C HIS A 13 10.72 0.89 -5.23
N ARG A 14 11.65 1.59 -5.89
CA ARG A 14 12.67 2.41 -5.21
C ARG A 14 12.06 3.56 -4.41
N ILE A 15 11.00 4.18 -4.94
CA ILE A 15 10.29 5.28 -4.24
C ILE A 15 9.58 4.75 -3.00
N LEU A 16 8.86 3.64 -3.11
CA LEU A 16 8.00 3.14 -2.03
C LEU A 16 8.75 2.36 -0.95
N PHE A 17 9.82 1.66 -1.32
CA PHE A 17 10.49 0.70 -0.42
C PHE A 17 12.00 0.95 -0.25
N GLY A 18 12.57 1.95 -0.91
CA GLY A 18 13.99 2.30 -0.79
C GLY A 18 14.96 1.29 -1.43
N PRO A 19 16.28 1.49 -1.26
CA PRO A 19 17.33 0.82 -2.06
C PRO A 19 17.69 -0.62 -1.66
N LYS A 20 16.98 -1.27 -0.72
CA LYS A 20 17.34 -2.61 -0.18
C LYS A 20 16.21 -3.65 -0.25
N THR A 21 15.29 -3.51 -1.18
CA THR A 21 14.06 -4.32 -1.22
C THR A 21 13.96 -5.22 -2.45
N ASN A 22 15.10 -5.57 -3.05
CA ASN A 22 15.18 -6.44 -4.24
C ASN A 22 14.57 -7.84 -4.08
N ASN A 23 14.17 -8.22 -2.86
CA ASN A 23 13.55 -9.52 -2.57
C ASN A 23 12.02 -9.47 -2.52
N LEU A 24 11.38 -8.31 -2.73
CA LEU A 24 9.92 -8.23 -2.76
C LEU A 24 9.40 -8.80 -4.10
N LYS A 25 8.48 -9.77 -4.02
CA LYS A 25 7.88 -10.45 -5.17
C LYS A 25 6.41 -10.11 -5.36
N SER A 26 5.75 -9.60 -4.34
CA SER A 26 4.40 -9.05 -4.43
C SER A 26 4.27 -7.83 -3.54
N VAL A 27 3.41 -6.90 -3.95
CA VAL A 27 3.14 -5.68 -3.19
C VAL A 27 1.66 -5.31 -3.19
N CYS A 28 1.26 -4.56 -2.17
CA CYS A 28 -0.03 -3.91 -2.07
C CYS A 28 0.19 -2.42 -1.79
N VAL A 29 -0.37 -1.56 -2.64
CA VAL A 29 -0.28 -0.10 -2.48
C VAL A 29 -1.68 0.49 -2.40
N MET A 30 -1.89 1.33 -1.40
CA MET A 30 -3.18 1.95 -1.09
C MET A 30 -3.02 3.44 -0.83
N ALA A 31 -3.97 4.23 -1.34
CA ALA A 31 -4.09 5.63 -0.98
C ALA A 31 -4.63 5.77 0.46
N LEU A 32 -4.01 6.66 1.23
CA LEU A 32 -4.50 7.12 2.52
C LEU A 32 -5.23 8.43 2.28
N ALA A 33 -6.52 8.34 2.02
CA ALA A 33 -7.39 9.51 1.93
C ALA A 33 -8.50 9.45 2.98
N ASP A 34 -8.92 10.62 3.43
CA ASP A 34 -10.05 10.76 4.33
C ASP A 34 -11.40 10.71 3.59
N SER A 35 -12.49 10.92 4.31
CA SER A 35 -13.86 10.91 3.75
C SER A 35 -14.15 12.06 2.78
N SER A 36 -13.30 13.09 2.74
CA SER A 36 -13.38 14.21 1.78
C SER A 36 -12.55 13.95 0.51
N ASP A 37 -11.98 12.74 0.36
CA ASP A 37 -11.04 12.35 -0.69
C ASP A 37 -9.71 13.14 -0.68
N THR A 38 -9.40 13.85 0.43
CA THR A 38 -8.10 14.50 0.59
C THR A 38 -7.02 13.45 0.78
N LEU A 39 -5.99 13.47 -0.09
CA LEU A 39 -4.88 12.52 -0.06
C LEU A 39 -3.83 12.94 0.99
N HIS A 40 -3.69 12.13 2.03
CA HIS A 40 -2.70 12.30 3.10
C HIS A 40 -1.40 11.52 2.84
N GLY A 41 -1.44 10.54 1.94
CA GLY A 41 -0.24 9.78 1.55
C GLY A 41 -0.54 8.41 0.97
N LEU A 42 0.47 7.54 0.99
CA LEU A 42 0.40 6.17 0.49
C LEU A 42 0.81 5.19 1.60
N LEU A 43 0.11 4.05 1.67
CA LEU A 43 0.52 2.87 2.43
C LEU A 43 0.96 1.79 1.45
N ALA A 44 2.22 1.34 1.58
CA ALA A 44 2.79 0.29 0.75
C ALA A 44 3.25 -0.90 1.62
N LEU A 45 2.78 -2.10 1.28
CA LEU A 45 3.17 -3.36 1.90
C LEU A 45 3.89 -4.22 0.86
N GLY A 46 5.01 -4.82 1.27
CA GLY A 46 5.81 -5.70 0.43
C GLY A 46 5.95 -7.10 1.03
N SER A 47 5.98 -8.11 0.18
CA SER A 47 6.26 -9.50 0.59
C SER A 47 7.28 -10.15 -0.34
N ALA A 48 8.13 -11.01 0.20
CA ALA A 48 9.01 -11.89 -0.58
C ALA A 48 8.29 -13.10 -1.19
N ASP A 49 7.04 -13.33 -0.77
CA ASP A 49 6.14 -14.32 -1.35
C ASP A 49 5.35 -13.69 -2.50
N ALA A 50 5.43 -14.29 -3.69
CA ALA A 50 4.80 -13.79 -4.92
C ALA A 50 3.26 -13.93 -4.90
N THR A 51 2.73 -14.86 -4.10
CA THR A 51 1.27 -15.09 -3.99
C THR A 51 0.68 -14.41 -2.76
N ARG A 52 1.45 -13.56 -2.06
CA ARG A 52 0.95 -12.87 -0.87
C ARG A 52 0.09 -11.65 -1.19
N PHE A 53 0.27 -10.99 -2.33
CA PHE A 53 -0.55 -9.85 -2.76
C PHE A 53 -0.90 -9.99 -4.25
N HIS A 54 -2.11 -10.50 -4.54
CA HIS A 54 -2.60 -10.71 -5.91
C HIS A 54 -4.08 -10.40 -6.04
N ALA A 55 -4.55 -10.26 -7.29
CA ALA A 55 -5.97 -10.12 -7.60
C ALA A 55 -6.77 -11.32 -7.05
N GLY A 56 -7.84 -11.05 -6.30
CA GLY A 56 -8.71 -12.07 -5.69
C GLY A 56 -8.37 -12.47 -4.25
N GLN A 57 -7.27 -11.97 -3.67
CA GLN A 57 -6.98 -12.18 -2.25
C GLN A 57 -7.89 -11.32 -1.36
N ALA A 58 -8.31 -11.86 -0.22
CA ALA A 58 -8.90 -11.07 0.85
C ALA A 58 -7.86 -10.10 1.44
N THR A 59 -8.06 -8.80 1.21
CA THR A 59 -7.17 -7.73 1.69
C THR A 59 -7.69 -7.07 2.98
N THR A 60 -8.53 -7.76 3.74
CA THR A 60 -9.22 -7.22 4.93
C THR A 60 -8.27 -6.53 5.91
N LEU A 61 -7.12 -7.15 6.20
CA LEU A 61 -6.10 -6.56 7.06
C LEU A 61 -5.49 -5.29 6.43
N ALA A 62 -5.17 -5.33 5.14
CA ALA A 62 -4.57 -4.18 4.45
C ALA A 62 -5.54 -3.00 4.41
N ASP A 63 -6.83 -3.23 4.15
CA ASP A 63 -7.84 -2.19 4.16
C ASP A 63 -8.18 -1.68 5.58
N PHE A 64 -8.09 -2.55 6.60
CA PHE A 64 -8.16 -2.10 7.99
C PHE A 64 -7.00 -1.13 8.31
N LEU A 65 -5.76 -1.52 8.01
CA LEU A 65 -4.57 -0.68 8.23
C LEU A 65 -4.68 0.64 7.46
N ARG A 66 -5.16 0.61 6.22
CA ARG A 66 -5.40 1.80 5.39
C ARG A 66 -6.36 2.78 6.08
N ARG A 67 -7.52 2.29 6.56
CA ARG A 67 -8.52 3.12 7.23
C ARG A 67 -7.99 3.70 8.54
N ALA A 68 -7.34 2.87 9.36
CA ALA A 68 -6.75 3.32 10.62
C ALA A 68 -5.68 4.41 10.40
N ALA A 69 -4.77 4.20 9.45
CA ALA A 69 -3.73 5.18 9.13
C ALA A 69 -4.31 6.49 8.57
N ALA A 70 -5.27 6.43 7.65
CA ALA A 70 -5.92 7.62 7.11
C ALA A 70 -6.62 8.44 8.21
N GLN A 71 -7.28 7.77 9.16
CA GLN A 71 -7.93 8.44 10.28
C GLN A 71 -6.91 9.12 11.21
N VAL A 72 -5.79 8.47 11.52
CA VAL A 72 -4.74 9.10 12.36
C VAL A 72 -4.15 10.34 11.66
N LEU A 73 -3.84 10.25 10.37
CA LEU A 73 -3.26 11.36 9.61
C LEU A 73 -4.21 12.57 9.49
N ALA A 74 -5.51 12.31 9.30
CA ALA A 74 -6.52 13.37 9.25
C ALA A 74 -6.67 14.16 10.56
N HIS A 75 -6.25 13.59 11.71
CA HIS A 75 -6.26 14.30 13.01
C HIS A 75 -4.89 14.90 13.38
N ALA A 76 -3.84 14.58 12.61
CA ALA A 76 -2.48 15.07 12.82
C ALA A 76 -2.13 16.26 11.92
N SER A 77 -3.05 16.64 11.01
CA SER A 77 -2.98 17.78 10.10
C SER A 77 -3.77 18.96 10.65
#